data_AF-A0A2V8LFR7-F1
#
_entry.id   AF-A0A2V8LFR7-F1
#
_cell.length_a   1.000
_cell.length_b   1.000
_cell.length_c   1.000
_cell.angle_alpha   90.00
_cell.angle_beta   90.00
_cell.angle_gamma   90.00
#
_symmetry.space_group_name_H-M   'P 1'
#
loop_
_entity.id
_entity.type
_entity.pdbx_description
1 polymer ?
#
loop_
_entity_poly.entity_id
_entity_poly.type
_entity_poly.pdbx_seq_one_letter_code
_entity_poly.pdbx_strand_id
1 'polypeptide(L)'
;MEELRHRVAERFAAQPDRILILSTDSGLCRILKSELEHHVSCPIQTSHPDRLSTDPALAAGALVVCLLGAASVLRPVLPQRCPLVSLAISDVDQPLAHIRSMREPSLIALVSVSKLFLRRARGVLAPLLGSKHSLEEYLVENKGGLQLETFDLVLCDSVAFHQVKAREVFRYQLVSEESVAKIRAGLTNVKVVRTILTEALRAGSR
;
A
#
# COMPACT_ATOMS: atom_id res chain seq x y z
N MET A 1 26.14 16.38 28.64
CA MET A 1 24.84 16.73 28.01
C MET A 1 24.93 16.79 26.48
N GLU A 2 26.11 17.04 25.87
CA GLU A 2 26.35 16.88 24.42
C GLU A 2 26.06 15.48 23.86
N GLU A 3 26.49 14.41 24.54
CA GLU A 3 26.41 13.03 24.03
C GLU A 3 24.97 12.55 23.80
N LEU A 4 24.04 12.99 24.67
CA LEU A 4 22.62 12.70 24.52
C LEU A 4 22.03 13.50 23.35
N ARG A 5 22.49 14.73 23.13
CA ARG A 5 22.07 15.58 22.00
C ARG A 5 22.58 15.06 20.66
N HIS A 6 23.81 14.56 20.60
CA HIS A 6 24.37 13.94 19.39
C HIS A 6 23.67 12.60 19.06
N ARG A 7 23.36 11.78 20.08
CA ARG A 7 22.60 10.53 19.91
C ARG A 7 21.13 10.76 19.55
N VAL A 8 20.53 11.88 20.01
CA VAL A 8 19.18 12.29 19.60
C VAL A 8 19.22 12.88 18.17
N ALA A 9 20.20 13.70 17.83
CA ALA A 9 20.38 14.21 16.46
C ALA A 9 20.61 13.09 15.45
N GLU A 10 21.39 12.05 15.78
CA GLU A 10 21.54 10.84 14.97
C GLU A 10 20.30 9.92 14.97
N ARG A 11 19.46 9.96 16.02
CA ARG A 11 18.17 9.25 16.04
C ARG A 11 17.12 9.89 15.11
N PHE A 12 17.31 11.15 14.73
CA PHE A 12 16.43 11.93 13.85
C PHE A 12 17.06 12.27 12.48
N ALA A 13 18.30 11.85 12.21
CA ALA A 13 18.98 11.99 10.92
C ALA A 13 18.78 10.70 10.12
N ALA A 14 18.08 10.61 8.99
CA ALA A 14 17.54 11.60 8.08
C ALA A 14 16.05 11.32 7.84
N GLN A 15 15.31 12.35 7.44
CA GLN A 15 13.97 12.18 6.90
C GLN A 15 14.01 11.15 5.77
N PRO A 16 13.07 10.19 5.71
CA PRO A 16 13.05 9.26 4.59
C PRO A 16 12.98 10.03 3.28
N ASP A 17 13.93 9.76 2.38
CA ASP A 17 14.00 10.43 1.07
C ASP A 17 13.16 9.71 0.01
N ARG A 18 12.76 8.47 0.32
CA ARG A 18 11.95 7.60 -0.53
C ARG A 18 11.05 6.67 0.28
N ILE A 19 10.03 6.15 -0.37
CA ILE A 19 9.23 5.03 0.11
C ILE A 19 9.71 3.76 -0.58
N LEU A 20 9.93 2.69 0.17
CA LEU A 20 10.25 1.36 -0.36
C LEU A 20 9.12 0.38 -0.02
N ILE A 21 8.35 -0.01 -1.03
CA ILE A 21 7.31 -1.03 -0.90
C ILE A 21 7.94 -2.41 -1.06
N LEU A 22 7.74 -3.29 -0.08
CA LEU A 22 8.22 -4.66 -0.09
C LEU A 22 7.06 -5.65 -0.16
N SER A 23 7.07 -6.48 -1.20
CA SER A 23 6.13 -7.59 -1.38
C SER A 23 6.75 -8.69 -2.24
N THR A 24 6.35 -9.93 -1.99
CA THR A 24 6.67 -11.07 -2.85
C THR A 24 5.83 -11.08 -4.14
N ASP A 25 4.72 -10.35 -4.15
CA ASP A 25 3.83 -10.20 -5.31
C ASP A 25 4.10 -8.85 -6.00
N SER A 26 4.63 -8.91 -7.22
CA SER A 26 4.98 -7.72 -8.01
C SER A 26 3.76 -6.92 -8.45
N GLY A 27 2.63 -7.60 -8.69
CA GLY A 27 1.34 -6.97 -8.97
C GLY A 27 0.90 -6.09 -7.81
N LEU A 28 1.01 -6.59 -6.59
CA LEU A 28 0.65 -5.87 -5.37
C LEU A 28 1.56 -4.65 -5.18
N CYS A 29 2.86 -4.78 -5.43
CA CYS A 29 3.77 -3.65 -5.45
C CYS A 29 3.31 -2.56 -6.42
N ARG A 30 2.83 -2.93 -7.62
CA ARG A 30 2.30 -1.98 -8.61
C ARG A 30 1.02 -1.31 -8.14
N ILE A 31 0.10 -2.06 -7.54
CA ILE A 31 -1.16 -1.52 -6.98
C ILE A 31 -0.85 -0.50 -5.88
N LEU A 32 -0.05 -0.90 -4.88
CA LEU A 32 0.31 -0.03 -3.76
C LEU A 32 1.05 1.21 -4.24
N LYS A 33 1.96 1.07 -5.21
CA LYS A 33 2.65 2.22 -5.81
C LYS A 33 1.64 3.17 -6.47
N SER A 34 0.78 2.66 -7.35
CA SER A 34 -0.25 3.45 -8.05
C SER A 34 -1.14 4.22 -7.07
N GLU A 35 -1.61 3.57 -6.00
CA GLU A 35 -2.47 4.22 -5.02
C GLU A 35 -1.73 5.26 -4.19
N LEU A 36 -0.50 4.96 -3.75
CA LEU A 36 0.28 5.87 -2.92
C LEU A 36 0.84 7.08 -3.68
N GLU A 37 1.16 6.94 -4.96
CA GLU A 37 1.68 8.04 -5.80
C GLU A 37 0.74 9.25 -5.81
N HIS A 38 -0.58 9.03 -5.68
CA HIS A 38 -1.56 10.11 -5.62
C HIS A 38 -1.62 10.82 -4.26
N HIS A 39 -1.00 10.24 -3.23
CA HIS A 39 -1.11 10.73 -1.85
C HIS A 39 0.19 11.27 -1.27
N VAL A 40 1.34 10.98 -1.88
CA VAL A 40 2.66 11.36 -1.40
C VAL A 40 3.53 11.91 -2.55
N SER A 41 4.32 12.94 -2.26
CA SER A 41 5.24 13.54 -3.24
C SER A 41 6.62 12.89 -3.25
N CYS A 42 6.84 11.90 -2.38
CA CYS A 42 8.12 11.24 -2.18
C CYS A 42 8.30 10.11 -3.22
N PRO A 43 9.50 9.91 -3.80
CA PRO A 43 9.75 8.81 -4.73
C PRO A 43 9.37 7.45 -4.15
N ILE A 44 8.62 6.66 -4.92
CA ILE A 44 8.20 5.31 -4.53
C ILE A 44 8.96 4.25 -5.33
N GLN A 45 9.69 3.41 -4.61
CA GLN A 45 10.37 2.24 -5.12
C GLN A 45 9.67 0.96 -4.64
N THR A 46 9.82 -0.11 -5.41
CA THR A 46 9.25 -1.43 -5.11
C THR A 46 10.35 -2.47 -5.18
N SER A 47 10.42 -3.40 -4.24
CA SER A 47 11.38 -4.50 -4.29
C SER A 47 10.80 -5.79 -3.69
N HIS A 48 11.40 -6.92 -4.08
CA HIS A 48 11.19 -8.18 -3.40
C HIS A 48 11.93 -8.18 -2.05
N PRO A 49 11.34 -8.71 -0.96
CA PRO A 49 11.99 -8.84 0.34
C PRO A 49 13.38 -9.48 0.30
N ASP A 50 13.55 -10.56 -0.46
CA ASP A 50 14.82 -11.31 -0.55
C ASP A 50 16.01 -10.46 -1.01
N ARG A 51 15.78 -9.34 -1.70
CA ARG A 51 16.87 -8.44 -2.10
C ARG A 51 17.49 -7.71 -0.91
N LEU A 52 16.82 -7.62 0.24
CA LEU A 52 17.40 -7.01 1.44
C LEU A 52 18.57 -7.82 1.99
N SER A 53 18.55 -9.14 1.80
CA SER A 53 19.64 -10.02 2.26
C SER A 53 20.91 -9.82 1.43
N THR A 54 20.77 -9.48 0.15
CA THR A 54 21.89 -9.26 -0.78
C THR A 54 22.30 -7.80 -0.88
N ASP A 55 21.36 -6.88 -0.67
CA ASP A 55 21.58 -5.43 -0.69
C ASP A 55 20.78 -4.73 0.42
N PRO A 56 21.31 -4.71 1.66
CA PRO A 56 20.70 -3.97 2.77
C PRO A 56 20.59 -2.46 2.53
N ALA A 57 21.40 -1.91 1.61
CA ALA A 57 21.40 -0.47 1.32
C ALA A 57 20.11 -0.01 0.64
N LEU A 58 19.32 -0.92 0.05
CA LEU A 58 17.99 -0.63 -0.48
C LEU A 58 17.10 0.08 0.56
N ALA A 59 17.14 -0.39 1.81
CA ALA A 59 16.35 0.15 2.92
C ALA A 59 16.98 1.38 3.58
N ALA A 60 18.23 1.74 3.24
CA ALA A 60 18.91 2.88 3.84
C ALA A 60 18.27 4.20 3.40
N GLY A 61 17.77 4.98 4.36
CA GLY A 61 17.07 6.24 4.09
C GLY A 61 15.65 6.08 3.56
N ALA A 62 15.13 4.84 3.48
CA ALA A 62 13.77 4.58 3.02
C ALA A 62 12.77 4.46 4.17
N LEU A 63 11.53 4.89 3.91
CA LEU A 63 10.36 4.48 4.67
C LEU A 63 9.85 3.17 4.07
N VAL A 64 10.03 2.07 4.80
CA VAL A 64 9.60 0.76 4.31
C VAL A 64 8.11 0.57 4.54
N VAL A 65 7.42 0.11 3.52
CA VAL A 65 5.97 -0.12 3.53
C VAL A 65 5.69 -1.56 3.12
N CYS A 66 4.86 -2.25 3.91
CA CYS A 66 4.42 -3.62 3.61
C CYS A 66 2.99 -3.86 4.07
N LEU A 67 2.36 -4.95 3.64
CA LEU A 67 1.08 -5.38 4.23
C LEU A 67 1.29 -5.79 5.70
N LEU A 68 0.25 -5.60 6.52
CA LEU A 68 0.28 -5.88 7.96
C LEU A 68 0.85 -7.27 8.30
N GLY A 69 0.43 -8.32 7.58
CA GLY A 69 0.90 -9.69 7.82
C GLY A 69 2.37 -9.95 7.47
N ALA A 70 3.03 -9.07 6.71
CA ALA A 70 4.44 -9.21 6.33
C ALA A 70 5.40 -8.53 7.30
N ALA A 71 4.90 -7.68 8.21
CA ALA A 71 5.74 -6.85 9.07
C ALA A 71 6.60 -7.65 10.05
N SER A 72 6.05 -8.73 10.62
CA SER A 72 6.78 -9.63 11.53
C SER A 72 7.92 -10.36 10.84
N VAL A 73 7.76 -10.68 9.55
CA VAL A 73 8.77 -11.34 8.72
C VAL A 73 9.85 -10.36 8.26
N LEU A 74 9.47 -9.12 7.95
CA LEU A 74 10.39 -8.10 7.45
C LEU A 74 11.20 -7.42 8.55
N ARG A 75 10.65 -7.28 9.76
CA ARG A 75 11.34 -6.53 10.83
C ARG A 75 12.73 -7.06 11.18
N PRO A 76 12.97 -8.39 11.28
CA PRO A 76 14.30 -8.93 11.61
C PRO A 76 15.35 -8.71 10.51
N VAL A 77 14.94 -8.59 9.25
CA VAL A 77 15.86 -8.41 8.10
C VAL A 77 16.14 -6.94 7.79
N LEU A 78 15.32 -6.03 8.32
CA LEU A 78 15.51 -4.60 8.14
C LEU A 78 16.57 -4.05 9.09
N PRO A 79 17.31 -2.99 8.70
CA PRO A 79 18.18 -2.27 9.62
C PRO A 79 17.43 -1.84 10.87
N GLN A 80 18.04 -1.96 12.06
CA GLN A 80 17.39 -1.73 13.36
C GLN A 80 16.64 -0.39 13.48
N ARG A 81 17.07 0.63 12.74
CA ARG A 81 16.47 1.98 12.76
C ARG A 81 15.66 2.32 11.52
N CYS A 82 15.46 1.38 10.60
CA CYS A 82 14.65 1.59 9.42
C CYS A 82 13.16 1.75 9.83
N PRO A 83 12.50 2.85 9.48
CA PRO A 83 11.08 3.02 9.77
C PRO A 83 10.25 2.08 8.89
N LEU A 84 9.33 1.36 9.52
CA LEU A 84 8.47 0.37 8.89
C LEU A 84 7.00 0.73 9.15
N VAL A 85 6.21 0.87 8.09
CA VAL A 85 4.76 1.10 8.16
C VAL A 85 4.03 -0.09 7.57
N SER A 86 3.20 -0.69 8.41
CA SER A 86 2.28 -1.76 8.04
C SER A 86 0.98 -1.19 7.50
N LEU A 87 0.59 -1.60 6.30
CA LEU A 87 -0.67 -1.21 5.67
C LEU A 87 -1.81 -2.12 6.11
N ALA A 88 -2.89 -1.49 6.56
CA ALA A 88 -4.19 -2.13 6.63
C ALA A 88 -4.84 -2.07 5.24
N ILE A 89 -5.55 -3.14 4.88
CA ILE A 89 -6.35 -3.18 3.66
C ILE A 89 -7.65 -2.41 3.95
N SER A 90 -8.10 -1.61 2.99
CA SER A 90 -9.41 -0.94 3.05
C SER A 90 -10.55 -1.93 3.18
N ASP A 91 -11.65 -1.49 3.78
CA ASP A 91 -12.86 -2.29 3.89
C ASP A 91 -13.50 -2.55 2.50
N VAL A 92 -14.22 -3.67 2.40
CA VAL A 92 -15.03 -4.06 1.24
C VAL A 92 -16.43 -3.46 1.24
N ASP A 93 -16.80 -2.70 2.27
CA ASP A 93 -18.16 -2.23 2.50
C ASP A 93 -18.80 -1.58 1.27
N GLN A 94 -18.08 -0.70 0.56
CA GLN A 94 -18.66 0.00 -0.59
C GLN A 94 -18.94 -0.94 -1.77
N PRO A 95 -17.98 -1.74 -2.29
CA PRO A 95 -18.28 -2.78 -3.27
C PRO A 95 -19.36 -3.76 -2.82
N LEU A 96 -19.33 -4.15 -1.54
CA LEU A 96 -20.25 -5.15 -1.00
C LEU A 96 -21.68 -4.63 -0.86
N ALA A 97 -21.86 -3.40 -0.41
CA ALA A 97 -23.17 -2.76 -0.30
C ALA A 97 -23.82 -2.66 -1.68
N HIS A 98 -23.03 -2.31 -2.70
CA HIS A 98 -23.51 -2.30 -4.08
C HIS A 98 -23.96 -3.69 -4.53
N ILE A 99 -23.13 -4.73 -4.33
CA ILE A 99 -23.49 -6.10 -4.71
C ILE A 99 -24.75 -6.58 -3.98
N ARG A 100 -24.87 -6.31 -2.68
CA ARG A 100 -26.05 -6.67 -1.88
C ARG A 100 -27.34 -5.99 -2.36
N SER A 101 -27.22 -4.83 -3.00
CA SER A 101 -28.37 -4.11 -3.56
C SER A 101 -28.86 -4.69 -4.89
N MET A 102 -28.03 -5.51 -5.57
CA MET A 102 -28.40 -6.16 -6.82
C MET A 102 -29.52 -7.18 -6.57
N ARG A 103 -30.64 -7.05 -7.28
CA ARG A 103 -31.84 -7.88 -7.06
C ARG A 103 -31.74 -9.24 -7.72
N GLU A 104 -31.20 -9.29 -8.93
CA GLU A 104 -31.06 -10.52 -9.71
C GLU A 104 -29.75 -11.24 -9.36
N PRO A 105 -29.67 -12.56 -9.60
CA PRO A 105 -28.39 -13.27 -9.70
C PRO A 105 -27.49 -12.58 -10.73
N SER A 106 -26.20 -12.45 -10.42
CA SER A 106 -25.28 -11.69 -11.27
C SER A 106 -23.92 -12.35 -11.36
N LEU A 107 -23.28 -12.19 -12.52
CA LEU A 107 -21.92 -12.63 -12.77
C LEU A 107 -20.96 -11.47 -12.48
N ILE A 108 -20.12 -11.66 -11.47
CA ILE A 108 -19.18 -10.66 -10.96
C ILE A 108 -17.76 -11.09 -11.31
N ALA A 109 -17.01 -10.23 -11.98
CA ALA A 109 -15.58 -10.44 -12.20
C ALA A 109 -14.77 -9.73 -11.12
N LEU A 110 -13.73 -10.38 -10.62
CA LEU A 110 -12.67 -9.80 -9.83
C LEU A 110 -11.40 -9.77 -10.67
N VAL A 111 -10.95 -8.58 -11.03
CA VAL A 111 -9.85 -8.38 -11.98
C VAL A 111 -8.69 -7.66 -11.30
N SER A 112 -7.48 -8.21 -11.40
CA SER A 112 -6.31 -7.59 -10.79
C SER A 112 -5.02 -7.91 -11.52
N VAL A 113 -4.02 -7.05 -11.37
CA VAL A 113 -2.62 -7.36 -11.75
C VAL A 113 -1.89 -8.21 -10.69
N SER A 114 -2.52 -8.52 -9.56
CA SER A 114 -1.90 -9.19 -8.41
C SER A 114 -2.63 -10.49 -8.03
N LYS A 115 -1.89 -11.60 -7.97
CA LYS A 115 -2.45 -12.89 -7.49
C LYS A 115 -2.76 -12.82 -6.00
N LEU A 116 -1.93 -12.14 -5.22
CA LEU A 116 -2.16 -11.96 -3.79
C LEU A 116 -3.41 -11.11 -3.52
N PHE A 117 -3.66 -10.07 -4.33
CA PHE A 117 -4.91 -9.31 -4.25
C PHE A 117 -6.11 -10.19 -4.54
N LEU A 118 -6.14 -10.91 -5.68
CA LEU A 118 -7.26 -11.77 -6.08
C LEU A 118 -7.63 -12.75 -4.96
N ARG A 119 -6.63 -13.48 -4.45
CA ARG A 119 -6.84 -14.44 -3.36
C ARG A 119 -7.45 -13.82 -2.11
N ARG A 120 -6.99 -12.62 -1.72
CA ARG A 120 -7.51 -11.92 -0.53
C ARG A 120 -8.92 -11.41 -0.76
N ALA A 121 -9.15 -10.71 -1.87
CA ALA A 121 -10.45 -10.17 -2.20
C ALA A 121 -11.49 -11.28 -2.38
N ARG A 122 -11.15 -12.41 -3.02
CA ARG A 122 -12.02 -13.59 -3.05
C ARG A 122 -12.29 -14.16 -1.66
N GLY A 123 -11.26 -14.30 -0.82
CA GLY A 123 -11.41 -14.81 0.54
C GLY A 123 -12.39 -13.99 1.38
N VAL A 124 -12.47 -12.68 1.13
CA VAL A 124 -13.42 -11.77 1.78
C VAL A 124 -14.78 -11.78 1.09
N LEU A 125 -14.82 -11.68 -0.24
CA LEU A 125 -16.06 -11.50 -1.00
C LEU A 125 -16.86 -12.78 -1.16
N ALA A 126 -16.24 -13.91 -1.50
CA ALA A 126 -16.94 -15.15 -1.82
C ALA A 126 -17.92 -15.61 -0.71
N PRO A 127 -17.56 -15.57 0.60
CA PRO A 127 -18.50 -15.89 1.67
C PRO A 127 -19.69 -14.92 1.76
N LEU A 128 -19.49 -13.65 1.37
CA LEU A 128 -20.48 -12.58 1.50
C LEU A 128 -21.45 -12.52 0.32
N LEU A 129 -21.06 -13.10 -0.83
CA LEU A 129 -21.90 -13.22 -2.03
C LEU A 129 -22.97 -14.32 -1.90
N GLY A 130 -22.71 -15.33 -1.06
CA GLY A 130 -23.57 -16.51 -0.92
C GLY A 130 -23.74 -17.27 -2.24
N SER A 131 -24.89 -17.92 -2.42
CA SER A 131 -25.23 -18.66 -3.65
C SER A 131 -25.90 -17.80 -4.72
N LYS A 132 -26.18 -16.52 -4.44
CA LYS A 132 -26.92 -15.65 -5.35
C LYS A 132 -26.08 -15.15 -6.51
N HIS A 133 -24.83 -14.78 -6.25
CA HIS A 133 -23.93 -14.22 -7.24
C HIS A 133 -22.77 -15.17 -7.54
N SER A 134 -22.30 -15.18 -8.79
CA SER A 134 -21.12 -15.93 -9.20
C SER A 134 -19.91 -15.01 -9.24
N LEU A 135 -18.75 -15.50 -8.78
CA LEU A 135 -17.49 -14.74 -8.75
C LEU A 135 -16.42 -15.43 -9.58
N GLU A 136 -15.89 -14.73 -10.58
CA GLU A 136 -14.77 -15.19 -11.40
C GLU A 136 -13.54 -14.32 -11.22
N GLU A 137 -12.35 -14.91 -11.23
CA GLU A 137 -11.08 -14.20 -11.05
C GLU A 137 -10.32 -14.07 -12.37
N TYR A 138 -9.79 -12.88 -12.64
CA TYR A 138 -8.98 -12.60 -13.82
C TYR A 138 -7.68 -11.90 -13.41
N LEU A 139 -6.55 -12.53 -13.74
CA LEU A 139 -5.23 -11.93 -13.57
C LEU A 139 -4.81 -11.22 -14.86
N VAL A 140 -4.49 -9.94 -14.76
CA VAL A 140 -4.02 -9.12 -15.87
C VAL A 140 -2.49 -9.15 -15.93
N GLU A 141 -1.94 -9.93 -16.86
CA GLU A 141 -0.49 -10.08 -17.02
C GLU A 141 0.13 -9.09 -18.02
N ASN A 142 -0.63 -8.53 -18.97
CA ASN A 142 -0.13 -7.67 -20.05
C ASN A 142 -1.08 -6.52 -20.42
N LYS A 143 -0.54 -5.48 -21.09
CA LYS A 143 -1.22 -4.22 -21.49
C LYS A 143 -2.35 -4.36 -22.54
N GLY A 144 -2.90 -5.56 -22.71
CA GLY A 144 -4.09 -5.75 -23.53
C GLY A 144 -5.32 -5.40 -22.72
N GLY A 145 -6.23 -4.60 -23.28
CA GLY A 145 -7.51 -4.31 -22.62
C GLY A 145 -8.31 -5.60 -22.43
N LEU A 146 -8.88 -5.79 -21.25
CA LEU A 146 -9.74 -6.93 -20.93
C LEU A 146 -11.19 -6.53 -21.21
N GLN A 147 -11.84 -7.22 -22.14
CA GLN A 147 -13.25 -7.01 -22.47
C GLN A 147 -14.10 -7.95 -21.63
N LEU A 148 -14.88 -7.40 -20.72
CA LEU A 148 -15.73 -8.12 -19.77
C LEU A 148 -17.18 -7.61 -19.83
N GLU A 149 -17.65 -7.25 -21.02
CA GLU A 149 -18.99 -6.69 -21.24
C GLU A 149 -20.14 -7.68 -20.94
N THR A 150 -19.80 -8.96 -20.82
CA THR A 150 -20.72 -10.04 -20.40
C THR A 150 -20.94 -10.09 -18.90
N PHE A 151 -20.10 -9.42 -18.10
CA PHE A 151 -20.23 -9.36 -16.65
C PHE A 151 -21.18 -8.24 -16.26
N ASP A 152 -22.00 -8.51 -15.25
CA ASP A 152 -22.92 -7.51 -14.69
C ASP A 152 -22.14 -6.48 -13.87
N LEU A 153 -21.07 -6.91 -13.21
CA LEU A 153 -20.21 -6.07 -12.39
C LEU A 153 -18.77 -6.54 -12.47
N VAL A 154 -17.84 -5.59 -12.62
CA VAL A 154 -16.40 -5.85 -12.50
C VAL A 154 -15.83 -5.10 -11.31
N LEU A 155 -15.32 -5.83 -10.33
CA LEU A 155 -14.46 -5.30 -9.27
C LEU A 155 -13.01 -5.37 -9.72
N CYS A 156 -12.26 -4.28 -9.64
CA CYS A 156 -10.86 -4.29 -10.04
C CYS A 156 -9.96 -3.39 -9.20
N ASP A 157 -8.68 -3.75 -9.12
CA ASP A 157 -7.68 -2.90 -8.47
C ASP A 157 -7.41 -1.62 -9.27
N SER A 158 -6.73 -0.65 -8.65
CA SER A 158 -6.41 0.65 -9.24
C SER A 158 -5.60 0.61 -10.54
N VAL A 159 -4.82 -0.43 -10.80
CA VAL A 159 -4.02 -0.60 -12.02
C VAL A 159 -4.83 -1.30 -13.12
N ALA A 160 -5.61 -2.32 -12.75
CA ALA A 160 -6.49 -3.04 -13.66
C ALA A 160 -7.68 -2.18 -14.11
N PHE A 161 -8.14 -1.23 -13.28
CA PHE A 161 -9.23 -0.31 -13.59
C PHE A 161 -9.05 0.42 -14.92
N HIS A 162 -7.81 0.80 -15.27
CA HIS A 162 -7.51 1.48 -16.53
C HIS A 162 -7.43 0.56 -17.75
N GLN A 163 -7.54 -0.76 -17.55
CA GLN A 163 -7.38 -1.79 -18.58
C GLN A 163 -8.67 -2.59 -18.83
N VAL A 164 -9.72 -2.39 -18.02
CA VAL A 164 -10.98 -3.11 -18.12
C VAL A 164 -12.00 -2.30 -18.92
N LYS A 165 -12.71 -2.97 -19.82
CA LYS A 165 -13.94 -2.48 -20.43
C LYS A 165 -15.09 -3.39 -20.04
N ALA A 166 -16.07 -2.85 -19.34
CA ALA A 166 -17.28 -3.57 -18.93
C ALA A 166 -18.46 -2.60 -18.76
N ARG A 167 -19.66 -3.14 -18.52
CA ARG A 167 -20.88 -2.35 -18.32
C ARG A 167 -20.81 -1.52 -17.04
N GLU A 168 -20.36 -2.15 -15.96
CA GLU A 168 -20.22 -1.53 -14.65
C GLU A 168 -18.88 -1.96 -14.04
N VAL A 169 -18.08 -0.97 -13.64
CA VAL A 169 -16.72 -1.19 -13.10
C VAL A 169 -16.58 -0.44 -11.78
N PHE A 170 -16.32 -1.18 -10.71
CA PHE A 170 -16.00 -0.65 -9.39
C PHE A 170 -14.53 -0.82 -9.10
N ARG A 171 -13.87 0.29 -8.76
CA ARG A 171 -12.48 0.27 -8.29
C ARG A 171 -12.44 -0.13 -6.83
N TYR A 172 -11.81 -1.25 -6.54
CA TYR A 172 -11.46 -1.67 -5.20
C TYR A 172 -10.13 -0.99 -4.82
N GLN A 173 -10.20 -0.02 -3.92
CA GLN A 173 -9.01 0.64 -3.38
C GLN A 173 -8.41 -0.17 -2.23
N LEU A 174 -7.14 -0.52 -2.31
CA LEU A 174 -6.50 -1.38 -1.31
C LEU A 174 -5.95 -0.61 -0.10
N VAL A 175 -5.42 0.60 -0.33
CA VAL A 175 -4.81 1.43 0.70
C VAL A 175 -5.87 2.26 1.41
N SER A 176 -6.02 2.03 2.72
CA SER A 176 -6.93 2.80 3.56
C SER A 176 -6.39 4.21 3.86
N GLU A 177 -7.29 5.16 4.11
CA GLU A 177 -6.92 6.53 4.50
C GLU A 177 -6.05 6.56 5.78
N GLU A 178 -6.34 5.65 6.73
CA GLU A 178 -5.54 5.48 7.94
C GLU A 178 -4.09 5.10 7.60
N SER A 179 -3.90 4.20 6.64
CA SER A 179 -2.58 3.80 6.17
C SER A 179 -1.85 4.95 5.48
N VAL A 180 -2.55 5.75 4.68
CA VAL A 180 -1.99 6.97 4.07
C VAL A 180 -1.56 7.96 5.15
N ALA A 181 -2.38 8.17 6.18
CA ALA A 181 -2.04 9.06 7.29
C ALA A 181 -0.79 8.59 8.04
N LYS A 182 -0.65 7.28 8.30
CA LYS A 182 0.56 6.68 8.89
C LYS A 182 1.81 6.89 8.04
N ILE A 183 1.70 6.71 6.72
CA ILE A 183 2.82 6.97 5.80
C ILE A 183 3.20 8.45 5.84
N ARG A 184 2.22 9.36 5.71
CA ARG A 184 2.47 10.81 5.76
C ARG A 184 3.13 11.22 7.07
N ALA A 185 2.64 10.72 8.21
CA ALA A 185 3.24 10.95 9.51
C ALA A 185 4.68 10.43 9.58
N GLY A 186 4.95 9.23 9.05
CA GLY A 186 6.30 8.66 8.93
C GLY A 186 7.25 9.49 8.07
N LEU A 187 6.73 10.18 7.05
CA LEU A 187 7.50 11.11 6.22
C LEU A 187 7.70 12.48 6.89
N THR A 188 6.78 12.96 7.74
CA THR A 188 6.83 14.30 8.35
C THR A 188 7.44 14.35 9.75
N ASN A 189 7.49 13.25 10.50
CA ASN A 189 7.95 13.21 11.91
C ASN A 189 9.45 13.52 12.14
N VAL A 190 10.13 14.12 11.16
CA VAL A 190 11.47 14.73 11.32
C VAL A 190 11.42 16.27 11.29
N LYS A 191 10.31 16.91 10.85
CA LYS A 191 10.24 18.38 10.73
C LYS A 191 10.05 19.12 12.06
N VAL A 192 9.23 18.60 12.99
CA VAL A 192 8.81 19.34 14.20
C VAL A 192 9.98 19.55 15.17
N VAL A 193 10.89 18.59 15.25
CA VAL A 193 12.07 18.69 16.13
C VAL A 193 13.07 19.74 15.62
N ARG A 194 13.17 19.95 14.30
CA ARG A 194 14.13 20.89 13.71
C ARG A 194 13.76 22.34 14.03
N THR A 195 12.48 22.72 14.01
CA THR A 195 12.06 24.07 14.39
C THR A 195 12.36 24.35 15.86
N ILE A 196 12.00 23.42 16.74
CA ILE A 196 12.24 23.55 18.19
C ILE A 196 13.73 23.57 18.53
N LEU A 197 14.56 22.73 17.88
CA LEU A 197 16.02 22.76 18.09
C LEU A 197 16.67 24.01 17.51
N THR A 198 16.21 24.51 16.36
CA THR A 198 16.76 25.73 15.75
C THR A 198 16.40 26.96 16.59
N GLU A 199 15.20 27.00 17.18
CA GLU A 199 14.79 28.04 18.13
C GLU A 199 15.54 27.95 19.46
N ALA A 200 15.74 26.75 20.00
CA ALA A 200 16.50 26.54 21.24
C ALA A 200 17.99 26.89 21.10
N LEU A 201 18.62 26.61 19.94
CA LEU A 201 20.01 26.99 19.67
C LEU A 201 20.19 28.50 19.46
N ARG A 202 19.18 29.19 18.93
CA ARG A 202 19.17 30.66 18.82
C ARG A 202 18.93 31.35 20.16
N ALA A 203 18.16 30.74 21.06
CA ALA A 203 17.88 31.27 22.40
C ALA A 203 19.06 31.11 23.38
N GLY A 204 19.96 30.14 23.15
CA GLY A 204 21.14 29.90 24.00
C GLY A 204 22.43 30.63 23.59
N SER A 205 22.38 31.51 22.57
CA SER A 205 23.52 32.33 22.10
C SER A 205 23.37 33.81 22.44
N ARG A 206 22.61 34.14 23.50
CA ARG A 206 22.53 35.48 24.10
C ARG A 206 22.96 35.44 25.55
#